data_AF-A0A1Q7UGT8-F1
#
_entry.id   AF-A0A1Q7UGT8-F1
#
_cell.length_a   1.000
_cell.length_b   1.000
_cell.length_c   1.000
_cell.angle_alpha   90.00
_cell.angle_beta   90.00
_cell.angle_gamma   90.00
#
_symmetry.space_group_name_H-M   'P 1'
#
loop_
_entity.id
_entity.type
_entity.pdbx_description
1 polymer ?
#
loop_
_entity_poly.entity_id
_entity_poly.type
_entity_poly.pdbx_seq_one_letter_code
_entity_poly.pdbx_strand_id
1 'polypeptide(L)'
;MSRNRFIALAALLIVVAGTAVGVALSATGADPAVAAARRATSKYQRLDVAISGRYDLLVDANKIACIDLPGTGGMGIHFVNGGLVGDAAVVAGKPEALVYAPQKNGQMKLAALEYVVIKSVFVPWNPKVSCAGSR
;
A
#
# COMPACT_ATOMS: atom_id res chain seq x y z
N MET A 1 56.65 -30.86 -14.09
CA MET A 1 56.11 -31.61 -12.94
C MET A 1 57.09 -31.50 -11.77
N SER A 2 56.74 -30.72 -10.74
CA SER A 2 57.27 -30.58 -9.36
C SER A 2 57.17 -29.09 -8.95
N ARG A 3 56.14 -28.67 -8.19
CA ARG A 3 55.81 -28.84 -6.76
C ARG A 3 56.39 -27.72 -5.87
N ASN A 4 55.54 -26.71 -5.67
CA ASN A 4 55.31 -25.88 -4.47
C ASN A 4 56.38 -25.81 -3.39
N ARG A 5 56.68 -24.57 -2.97
CA ARG A 5 56.95 -24.05 -1.60
C ARG A 5 57.65 -22.69 -1.80
N PHE A 6 57.24 -21.54 -1.28
CA PHE A 6 56.77 -21.21 0.06
C PHE A 6 55.93 -19.94 -0.02
N ILE A 7 54.73 -20.00 0.57
CA ILE A 7 53.89 -18.84 0.86
C ILE A 7 54.65 -18.02 1.90
N ALA A 8 55.18 -16.86 1.51
CA ALA A 8 55.77 -15.90 2.43
C ALA A 8 54.65 -15.09 3.10
N LEU A 9 54.60 -15.22 4.41
CA LEU A 9 53.73 -14.47 5.32
C LEU A 9 54.11 -12.99 5.40
N ALA A 10 53.09 -12.21 5.77
CA ALA A 10 53.14 -10.93 6.48
C ALA A 10 53.30 -9.64 5.65
N ALA A 11 52.21 -8.88 5.54
CA ALA A 11 52.10 -7.63 6.30
C ALA A 11 50.65 -7.14 6.31
N LEU A 12 50.13 -7.02 7.52
CA LEU A 12 48.92 -6.32 7.90
C LEU A 12 49.04 -4.83 7.49
N LEU A 13 48.22 -4.36 6.56
CA LEU A 13 47.90 -2.94 6.43
C LEU A 13 46.38 -2.80 6.38
N ILE A 14 45.80 -2.66 7.57
CA ILE A 14 44.47 -2.11 7.79
C ILE A 14 44.56 -0.64 7.34
N VAL A 15 44.06 -0.32 6.15
CA VAL A 15 43.72 1.06 5.78
C VAL A 15 42.21 1.21 5.96
N VAL A 16 41.89 1.98 6.99
CA VAL A 16 40.55 2.32 7.45
C VAL A 16 39.76 3.07 6.37
N ALA A 17 38.55 2.56 6.14
CA ALA A 17 37.30 3.24 5.81
C ALA A 17 37.39 4.65 5.19
N GLY A 18 36.99 4.72 3.93
CA GLY A 18 36.66 5.98 3.26
C GLY A 18 35.78 5.79 2.04
N THR A 19 35.00 4.70 1.93
CA THR A 19 33.89 4.67 0.97
C THR A 19 32.79 5.55 1.52
N ALA A 20 32.84 6.85 1.23
CA ALA A 20 31.67 7.69 1.25
C ALA A 20 30.71 7.18 0.17
N VAL A 21 30.02 6.08 0.46
CA VAL A 21 28.81 5.71 -0.27
C VAL A 21 27.84 6.83 0.04
N GLY A 22 27.71 7.76 -0.91
CA GLY A 22 26.73 8.83 -0.84
C GLY A 22 25.35 8.20 -0.70
N VAL A 23 24.81 8.21 0.52
CA VAL A 23 23.38 8.01 0.71
C VAL A 23 22.74 9.37 0.41
N ALA A 24 22.55 9.65 -0.87
CA ALA A 24 21.52 10.62 -1.24
C ALA A 24 20.20 10.03 -0.75
N LEU A 25 19.74 10.44 0.44
CA LEU A 25 18.34 10.25 0.82
C LEU A 25 17.53 11.08 -0.16
N SER A 26 17.15 10.47 -1.28
CA SER A 26 15.99 10.93 -2.03
C SER A 26 14.81 10.76 -1.08
N ALA A 27 14.45 11.83 -0.37
CA ALA A 27 13.14 11.94 0.24
C ALA A 27 12.12 11.98 -0.91
N THR A 28 11.79 10.80 -1.43
CA THR A 28 10.61 10.65 -2.25
C THR A 28 9.46 11.10 -1.37
N GLY A 29 8.81 12.23 -1.71
CA GLY A 29 7.75 12.88 -0.92
C GLY A 29 6.46 12.08 -0.83
N ALA A 30 6.53 10.77 -0.65
CA ALA A 30 5.40 9.90 -0.38
C ALA A 30 5.18 9.83 1.13
N ASP A 31 3.96 10.13 1.55
CA ASP A 31 3.53 9.99 2.95
C ASP A 31 3.81 8.54 3.44
N PRO A 32 4.50 8.37 4.58
CA PRO A 32 4.81 7.05 5.14
C PRO A 32 3.58 6.15 5.33
N ALA A 33 2.42 6.72 5.67
CA ALA A 33 1.17 6.00 5.84
C ALA A 33 0.65 5.49 4.48
N VAL A 34 0.73 6.30 3.43
CA VAL A 34 0.36 5.89 2.06
C VAL A 34 1.31 4.78 1.56
N ALA A 35 2.61 4.89 1.84
CA ALA A 35 3.57 3.86 1.50
C ALA A 35 3.30 2.55 2.26
N ALA A 36 2.93 2.63 3.54
CA ALA A 36 2.56 1.48 4.35
C ALA A 36 1.29 0.79 3.81
N ALA A 37 0.25 1.57 3.50
CA ALA A 37 -0.99 1.07 2.90
C ALA A 37 -0.70 0.31 1.59
N ARG A 38 0.08 0.92 0.69
CA ARG A 38 0.46 0.30 -0.59
C ARG A 38 1.19 -1.03 -0.40
N ARG A 39 2.12 -1.12 0.56
CA ARG A 39 2.84 -2.38 0.85
C ARG A 39 1.90 -3.43 1.40
N ALA A 40 1.10 -3.08 2.41
CA ALA A 40 0.18 -3.99 3.10
C ALA A 40 -0.93 -4.56 2.19
N THR A 41 -1.30 -3.82 1.14
CA THR A 41 -2.39 -4.17 0.22
C THR A 41 -1.90 -4.69 -1.14
N SER A 42 -0.59 -4.85 -1.35
CA SER A 42 0.00 -5.28 -2.63
C SER A 42 -0.62 -6.55 -3.22
N LYS A 43 -1.06 -7.49 -2.37
CA LYS A 43 -1.78 -8.72 -2.75
C LYS A 43 -3.08 -8.47 -3.52
N TYR A 44 -3.76 -7.33 -3.29
CA TYR A 44 -4.99 -6.94 -3.98
C TYR A 44 -4.74 -6.40 -5.39
N GLN A 45 -3.49 -6.41 -5.88
CA GLN A 45 -3.26 -6.26 -7.32
C GLN A 45 -3.93 -7.39 -8.13
N ARG A 46 -4.18 -8.54 -7.49
CA ARG A 46 -4.96 -9.63 -8.09
C ARG A 46 -6.38 -9.60 -7.55
N LEU A 47 -7.35 -9.47 -8.46
CA LEU A 47 -8.76 -9.32 -8.10
C LEU A 47 -9.34 -10.55 -7.38
N ASP A 48 -8.89 -11.76 -7.73
CA ASP A 48 -9.28 -13.01 -7.07
C ASP A 48 -8.96 -13.02 -5.57
N VAL A 49 -7.84 -12.39 -5.17
CA VAL A 49 -7.47 -12.24 -3.76
C VAL A 49 -8.44 -11.30 -3.04
N ALA A 50 -8.89 -10.23 -3.70
CA ALA A 50 -9.89 -9.33 -3.14
C ALA A 50 -11.25 -10.03 -2.99
N ILE A 51 -11.72 -10.74 -4.02
CA ILE A 51 -12.97 -11.50 -3.97
C ILE A 51 -12.93 -12.56 -2.85
N SER A 52 -11.83 -13.29 -2.74
CA SER A 52 -11.62 -14.27 -1.64
C SER A 52 -11.61 -13.59 -0.26
N GLY A 53 -11.17 -12.33 -0.20
CA GLY A 53 -11.18 -11.47 0.97
C GLY A 53 -12.53 -10.81 1.28
N ARG A 54 -13.62 -11.25 0.65
CA ARG A 54 -14.99 -10.72 0.84
C ARG A 54 -15.17 -9.27 0.38
N TYR A 55 -14.40 -8.86 -0.62
CA TYR A 55 -14.67 -7.63 -1.36
C TYR A 55 -15.60 -7.95 -2.51
N ASP A 56 -16.87 -7.58 -2.35
CA ASP A 56 -17.94 -7.88 -3.30
C ASP A 56 -18.17 -6.69 -4.24
N LEU A 57 -18.62 -6.97 -5.47
CA LEU A 57 -18.87 -5.94 -6.48
C LEU A 57 -19.95 -4.96 -5.99
N LEU A 58 -19.60 -3.68 -5.90
CA LEU A 58 -20.57 -2.62 -5.64
C LEU A 58 -21.21 -2.21 -6.95
N VAL A 59 -22.55 -2.18 -6.96
CA VAL A 59 -23.35 -1.71 -8.09
C VAL A 59 -24.40 -0.73 -7.59
N ASP A 60 -24.78 0.21 -8.44
CA ASP A 60 -25.88 1.12 -8.16
C ASP A 60 -27.25 0.42 -8.22
N ALA A 61 -28.33 1.20 -8.02
CA ALA A 61 -29.70 0.70 -8.08
C ALA A 61 -30.07 0.08 -9.44
N ASN A 62 -29.41 0.51 -10.52
CA ASN A 62 -29.60 0.00 -11.88
C ASN A 62 -28.63 -1.12 -12.25
N LYS A 63 -27.88 -1.65 -11.27
CA LYS A 63 -26.86 -2.71 -11.44
C LYS A 63 -25.65 -2.28 -12.28
N ILE A 64 -25.34 -0.99 -12.33
CA ILE A 64 -24.17 -0.44 -12.99
C ILE A 64 -23.00 -0.42 -11.99
N ALA A 65 -21.88 -1.03 -12.39
CA ALA A 65 -20.70 -1.19 -11.54
C ALA A 65 -19.61 -0.12 -11.76
N CYS A 66 -19.56 0.46 -12.96
CA CYS A 66 -18.59 1.49 -13.29
C CYS A 66 -19.16 2.84 -12.85
N ILE A 67 -18.61 3.40 -11.78
CA ILE A 67 -18.99 4.75 -11.34
C ILE A 67 -18.19 5.73 -12.19
N ASP A 68 -18.89 6.49 -13.03
CA ASP A 68 -18.30 7.53 -13.85
C ASP A 68 -18.92 8.90 -13.59
N LEU A 69 -18.13 9.93 -13.92
CA LEU A 69 -18.60 11.29 -14.00
C LEU A 69 -18.53 11.71 -15.47
N PRO A 70 -19.68 11.93 -16.14
CA PRO A 70 -19.71 12.35 -17.53
C PRO A 70 -18.79 13.56 -17.79
N GLY A 71 -17.95 13.47 -18.83
CA GLY A 71 -17.01 14.52 -19.20
C GLY A 71 -15.72 14.59 -18.37
N THR A 72 -15.60 13.84 -17.27
CA THR A 72 -14.41 13.82 -16.39
C THR A 72 -13.70 12.46 -16.40
N GLY A 73 -14.45 11.36 -16.55
CA GLY A 73 -13.94 10.00 -16.59
C GLY A 73 -14.52 9.10 -15.49
N GLY A 74 -14.12 7.83 -15.50
CA GLY A 74 -14.54 6.84 -14.51
C GLY A 74 -13.72 6.89 -13.23
N MET A 75 -14.36 6.80 -12.06
CA MET A 75 -13.67 6.47 -10.80
C MET A 75 -13.12 5.04 -10.87
N GLY A 76 -13.89 4.13 -11.51
CA GLY A 76 -13.54 2.73 -11.70
C GLY A 76 -14.67 1.81 -11.24
N ILE A 77 -14.30 0.56 -11.01
CA ILE A 77 -15.20 -0.49 -10.50
C ILE A 77 -14.85 -0.75 -9.04
N HIS A 78 -15.82 -0.53 -8.17
CA HIS A 78 -15.66 -0.65 -6.72
C HIS A 78 -15.96 -2.07 -6.25
N PHE A 79 -15.06 -2.63 -5.45
CA PHE A 79 -15.27 -3.85 -4.68
C PHE A 79 -15.19 -3.52 -3.20
N VAL A 80 -16.25 -3.80 -2.45
CA VAL A 80 -16.44 -3.32 -1.08
C VAL A 80 -16.51 -4.50 -0.13
N ASN A 81 -15.83 -4.39 1.02
CA ASN A 81 -16.01 -5.33 2.11
C ASN A 81 -16.98 -4.73 3.14
N GLY A 82 -18.24 -5.17 3.11
CA GLY A 82 -19.29 -4.65 3.99
C GLY A 82 -19.02 -4.87 5.48
N GLY A 83 -18.23 -5.88 5.84
CA GLY A 83 -17.81 -6.12 7.22
C GLY A 83 -16.84 -5.05 7.73
N LEU A 84 -15.96 -4.55 6.86
CA LEU A 84 -15.04 -3.45 7.19
C LEU A 84 -15.77 -2.10 7.20
N VAL A 85 -16.68 -1.85 6.24
CA VAL A 85 -17.50 -0.61 6.24
C VAL A 85 -18.33 -0.45 7.50
N GLY A 86 -18.82 -1.57 8.05
CA GLY A 86 -19.58 -1.59 9.29
C GLY A 86 -18.72 -1.45 10.55
N ASP A 87 -17.39 -1.54 10.42
CA ASP A 87 -16.46 -1.27 11.51
C ASP A 87 -16.00 0.20 11.46
N ALA A 88 -15.70 0.77 12.63
CA ALA A 88 -15.27 2.17 12.72
C ALA A 88 -13.75 2.33 12.56
N ALA A 89 -13.03 1.26 12.21
CA ALA A 89 -11.59 1.14 12.35
C ALA A 89 -10.85 1.29 11.01
N VAL A 90 -10.17 2.42 10.83
CA VAL A 90 -9.32 2.64 9.65
C VAL A 90 -7.99 1.94 9.83
N VAL A 91 -7.77 0.83 9.10
CA VAL A 91 -6.53 0.04 9.16
C VAL A 91 -5.88 -0.04 7.78
N ALA A 92 -4.63 0.44 7.67
CA ALA A 92 -3.92 0.56 6.38
C ALA A 92 -3.82 -0.71 5.52
N GLY A 93 -3.92 -1.91 6.11
CA GLY A 93 -3.91 -3.19 5.39
C GLY A 93 -5.29 -3.76 5.05
N LYS A 94 -6.36 -3.08 5.48
CA LYS A 94 -7.75 -3.51 5.38
C LYS A 94 -8.61 -2.30 4.94
N PRO A 95 -8.44 -1.80 3.71
CA PRO A 95 -9.31 -0.74 3.20
C PRO A 95 -10.74 -1.25 3.10
N GLU A 96 -11.72 -0.38 3.28
CA GLU A 96 -13.13 -0.73 3.18
C GLU A 96 -13.56 -0.98 1.72
N ALA A 97 -12.95 -0.28 0.76
CA ALA A 97 -13.14 -0.53 -0.66
C ALA A 97 -11.85 -0.52 -1.50
N LEU A 98 -11.88 -1.30 -2.57
CA LEU A 98 -10.84 -1.42 -3.58
C LEU A 98 -11.42 -1.01 -4.92
N VAL A 99 -10.71 -0.14 -5.65
CA VAL A 99 -11.18 0.36 -6.95
C VAL A 99 -10.28 -0.16 -8.04
N TYR A 100 -10.88 -0.77 -9.06
CA TYR A 100 -10.15 -1.31 -10.20
C TYR A 100 -10.51 -0.57 -11.49
N ALA A 101 -9.48 -0.30 -12.30
CA ALA A 101 -9.62 0.21 -13.65
C ALA A 101 -9.53 -0.96 -14.65
N PRO A 102 -10.53 -1.13 -15.52
CA PRO A 102 -10.44 -2.07 -16.64
C PRO A 102 -9.29 -1.70 -17.58
N GLN A 103 -8.51 -2.69 -17.99
CA GLN A 103 -7.45 -2.55 -18.98
C GLN A 103 -7.92 -3.03 -20.36
N LYS A 104 -7.24 -2.58 -21.42
CA LYS A 104 -7.55 -2.95 -22.82
C LYS A 104 -7.50 -4.47 -23.07
N ASN A 105 -6.73 -5.21 -22.27
CA ASN A 105 -6.59 -6.67 -22.35
C ASN A 105 -7.62 -7.43 -21.50
N GLY A 106 -8.61 -6.74 -20.93
CA GLY A 106 -9.63 -7.33 -20.05
C GLY A 106 -9.18 -7.59 -18.61
N GLN A 107 -7.92 -7.28 -18.26
CA GLN A 107 -7.44 -7.38 -16.88
C GLN A 107 -7.92 -6.19 -16.04
N MET A 108 -7.98 -6.40 -14.73
CA MET A 108 -8.37 -5.38 -13.76
C MET A 108 -7.13 -4.88 -13.02
N LYS A 109 -6.83 -3.58 -13.15
CA LYS A 109 -5.70 -2.95 -12.46
C LYS A 109 -6.21 -2.25 -11.20
N LEU A 110 -5.65 -2.58 -10.04
CA LEU A 110 -5.92 -1.85 -8.80
C LEU A 110 -5.52 -0.36 -8.97
N ALA A 111 -6.50 0.52 -8.91
CA ALA A 111 -6.37 1.96 -9.14
C ALA A 111 -6.37 2.75 -7.84
N ALA A 112 -7.19 2.36 -6.86
CA ALA A 112 -7.27 3.04 -5.57
C ALA A 112 -7.60 2.10 -4.40
N LEU A 113 -7.28 2.59 -3.20
CA LEU A 113 -7.74 2.07 -1.91
C LEU A 113 -8.61 3.17 -1.31
N GLU A 114 -9.80 2.84 -0.83
CA GLU A 114 -10.70 3.79 -0.18
C GLU A 114 -10.90 3.39 1.27
N TYR A 115 -10.77 4.38 2.16
CA TYR A 115 -11.02 4.22 3.58
C TYR A 115 -12.29 4.97 3.97
N VAL A 116 -13.30 4.24 4.42
CA VAL A 116 -14.67 4.77 4.59
C VAL A 116 -15.11 4.56 6.03
N VAL A 117 -15.57 5.63 6.66
CA VAL A 117 -16.15 5.57 8.01
C VAL A 117 -17.54 6.16 7.96
N ILE A 118 -18.52 5.43 8.50
CA ILE A 118 -19.89 5.92 8.59
C ILE A 118 -19.93 7.13 9.53
N LYS A 119 -20.57 8.22 9.08
CA LYS A 119 -20.61 9.50 9.80
C LYS A 119 -21.08 9.38 11.25
N SER A 120 -22.02 8.48 11.55
CA SER A 120 -22.55 8.29 12.91
C SER A 120 -21.50 7.79 13.91
N VAL A 121 -20.44 7.13 13.45
CA VAL A 121 -19.33 6.61 14.27
C VAL A 121 -18.03 7.36 14.04
N PHE A 122 -18.00 8.30 13.09
CA PHE A 122 -16.84 9.13 12.82
C PHE A 122 -16.60 10.10 13.97
N VAL A 123 -15.47 9.95 14.66
CA VAL A 123 -14.96 10.93 15.61
C VAL A 123 -14.01 11.88 14.88
N PRO A 124 -14.34 13.19 14.77
CA PRO A 124 -13.44 14.15 14.16
C PRO A 124 -12.09 14.13 14.88
N TRP A 125 -11.00 14.11 14.12
CA TRP A 125 -9.68 14.24 14.69
C TRP A 125 -9.60 15.55 15.49
N ASN A 126 -9.28 15.43 16.78
CA ASN A 126 -9.06 16.57 17.66
C ASN A 126 -7.56 16.66 18.01
N PRO A 127 -6.80 17.61 17.43
CA PRO A 127 -5.35 17.74 17.65
C PRO A 127 -4.95 17.93 19.12
N LYS A 128 -5.90 18.36 19.96
CA LYS A 128 -5.64 18.66 21.38
C LYS A 128 -5.64 17.42 22.28
N VAL A 129 -6.02 16.26 21.76
CA VAL A 129 -5.86 14.98 22.48
C VAL A 129 -4.51 14.39 22.06
N SER A 130 -3.45 15.07 22.45
CA SER A 130 -2.09 14.56 22.32
C SER A 130 -1.87 13.38 23.26
N CYS A 131 -1.03 12.43 22.84
CA CYS A 131 -0.59 11.28 23.61
C CYS A 131 0.20 11.71 24.87
N ALA A 132 -0.48 12.26 25.87
CA ALA A 132 0.11 12.64 27.15
C ALA A 132 -0.06 11.55 28.23
N GLY A 133 -0.50 10.33 27.85
CA GLY A 133 -0.89 9.30 28.83
C GLY A 133 -0.52 7.86 28.49
N SER A 134 0.25 7.59 27.45
CA SER A 134 0.69 6.21 27.14
C SER A 134 2.20 6.08 27.28
N ARG A 135 2.64 5.89 28.54
CA ARG A 135 3.94 5.39 29.03
C ARG A 135 5.22 5.93 28.40
#